data_AF-A0A6V7X9U7-F1
#
_entry.id   AF-A0A6V7X9U7-F1
#
_cell.length_a   1.000
_cell.length_b   1.000
_cell.length_c   1.000
_cell.angle_alpha   90.00
_cell.angle_beta   90.00
_cell.angle_gamma   90.00
#
_symmetry.space_group_name_H-M   'P 1'
#
loop_
_entity.id
_entity.type
_entity.pdbx_description
1 polymer ?
#
loop_
_entity_poly.entity_id
_entity_poly.type
_entity_poly.pdbx_seq_one_letter_code
_entity_poly.pdbx_strand_id
1 'polypeptide(L)'
;MRNTSPSYSLKKSHHQNFAIIFVTQNLFEKKIKVARQNAQYLMLMRSPNSALSVRNIGTQLFPRKLDFFLDAYKQATNEPYGYLLIDMHASSDPILRLRSNIFTEDNEKLIFIPKNGTQ
;
A
#
# COMPACT_ATOMS: atom_id res chain seq x y z
N MET A 1 6.37 -30.48 14.14
CA MET A 1 6.03 -29.07 13.78
C MET A 1 6.21 -28.91 12.28
N ARG A 2 5.13 -28.67 11.51
CA ARG A 2 5.20 -28.58 10.04
C ARG A 2 5.62 -27.17 9.64
N ASN A 3 6.72 -27.09 8.90
CA ASN A 3 7.30 -25.86 8.39
C ASN A 3 6.48 -25.41 7.15
N THR A 4 5.39 -24.67 7.37
CA THR A 4 4.56 -24.15 6.28
C THR A 4 5.21 -22.90 5.69
N SER A 5 5.66 -23.00 4.44
CA SER A 5 6.20 -21.87 3.69
C SER A 5 5.14 -20.76 3.52
N PRO A 6 5.49 -19.46 3.62
CA PRO A 6 4.56 -18.33 3.52
C PRO A 6 3.73 -18.30 2.23
N SER A 7 4.26 -18.90 1.16
CA SER A 7 3.61 -19.02 -0.15
C SER A 7 2.36 -19.90 -0.15
N TYR A 8 2.26 -20.87 0.77
CA TYR A 8 1.12 -21.79 0.84
C TYR A 8 -0.14 -21.10 1.40
N SER A 9 0.02 -20.24 2.40
CA SER A 9 -1.12 -19.55 3.04
C SER A 9 -1.78 -18.51 2.14
N LEU A 10 -1.01 -17.81 1.31
CA LEU A 10 -1.51 -16.78 0.38
C LEU A 10 -2.35 -17.39 -0.76
N LYS A 11 -1.98 -18.58 -1.26
CA LYS A 11 -2.76 -19.23 -2.32
C LYS A 11 -4.11 -19.77 -1.83
N LYS A 12 -4.20 -20.18 -0.56
CA LYS A 12 -5.44 -20.73 0.02
C LYS A 12 -6.44 -19.63 0.41
N SER A 13 -5.97 -18.40 0.69
CA SER A 13 -6.83 -17.27 1.11
C SER A 13 -7.81 -16.80 0.06
N HIS A 14 -7.38 -16.75 -1.21
CA HIS A 14 -8.23 -16.35 -2.32
C HIS A 14 -9.45 -17.27 -2.54
N HIS A 15 -9.47 -18.47 -1.96
CA HIS A 15 -10.55 -19.45 -2.10
C HIS A 15 -11.36 -19.72 -0.81
N GLN A 16 -11.02 -19.10 0.34
CA GLN A 16 -11.65 -19.43 1.63
C GLN A 16 -12.15 -18.23 2.47
N ASN A 17 -12.45 -17.09 1.84
CA ASN A 17 -13.05 -15.91 2.50
C ASN A 17 -12.30 -15.45 3.77
N PHE A 18 -10.96 -15.49 3.75
CA PHE A 18 -10.12 -14.99 4.84
C PHE A 18 -9.11 -13.95 4.37
N ALA A 19 -8.93 -12.90 5.16
CA ALA A 19 -7.93 -11.86 4.91
C ALA A 19 -6.63 -12.17 5.67
N ILE A 20 -5.48 -11.84 5.07
CA ILE A 20 -4.17 -11.92 5.73
C ILE A 20 -3.65 -10.49 5.87
N ILE A 21 -3.36 -10.07 7.10
CA ILE A 21 -2.68 -8.81 7.38
C ILE A 21 -1.21 -9.12 7.65
N PHE A 22 -0.32 -8.47 6.92
CA PHE A 22 1.12 -8.61 7.08
C PHE A 22 1.75 -7.26 7.47
N VAL A 23 2.39 -7.22 8.64
CA VAL A 23 3.04 -6.02 9.18
C VAL A 23 4.56 -6.21 9.16
N THR A 24 5.29 -5.25 8.59
CA THR A 24 6.75 -5.30 8.46
C THR A 24 7.36 -3.91 8.52
N GLN A 25 8.60 -3.84 9.02
CA GLN A 25 9.43 -2.64 8.94
C GLN A 25 10.23 -2.57 7.63
N ASN A 26 10.36 -3.69 6.91
CA ASN A 26 11.08 -3.76 5.64
C ASN A 26 10.17 -4.30 4.54
N LEU A 27 9.72 -3.41 3.65
CA LEU A 27 8.84 -3.74 2.52
C LEU A 27 9.54 -4.61 1.45
N PHE A 28 10.88 -4.58 1.36
CA PHE A 28 11.65 -5.28 0.34
C PHE A 28 12.37 -6.54 0.84
N GLU A 29 12.01 -7.02 2.04
CA GLU A 29 12.49 -8.31 2.53
C GLU A 29 12.16 -9.44 1.53
N LYS A 30 13.11 -10.34 1.29
CA LYS A 30 12.99 -11.40 0.27
C LYS A 30 11.88 -12.37 0.63
N LYS A 31 11.73 -12.69 1.93
CA LYS A 31 10.74 -13.65 2.43
C LYS A 31 9.29 -13.23 2.18
N ILE A 32 9.05 -11.93 1.99
CA ILE A 32 7.70 -11.35 1.87
C ILE A 32 7.35 -10.97 0.44
N LYS A 33 8.24 -11.21 -0.52
CA LYS A 33 8.07 -10.81 -1.93
C LYS A 33 6.75 -11.31 -2.51
N VAL A 34 6.39 -12.57 -2.25
CA VAL A 34 5.14 -13.17 -2.75
C VAL A 34 3.92 -12.50 -2.11
N ALA A 35 3.95 -12.23 -0.80
CA ALA A 35 2.87 -11.52 -0.11
C ALA A 35 2.69 -10.12 -0.70
N ARG A 36 3.78 -9.37 -0.88
CA ARG A 36 3.76 -8.02 -1.46
C ARG A 36 3.19 -8.00 -2.88
N GLN A 37 3.55 -8.98 -3.72
CA GLN A 37 3.09 -9.04 -5.11
C GLN A 37 1.61 -9.42 -5.26
N ASN A 38 1.04 -10.15 -4.29
CA ASN A 38 -0.36 -10.57 -4.31
C ASN A 38 -1.25 -9.72 -3.39
N ALA A 39 -0.67 -8.74 -2.68
CA ALA A 39 -1.41 -7.86 -1.81
C ALA A 39 -2.42 -7.05 -2.64
N GLN A 40 -3.68 -7.03 -2.19
CA GLN A 40 -4.71 -6.17 -2.77
C GLN A 40 -4.63 -4.75 -2.20
N TYR A 41 -4.08 -4.61 -1.00
CA TYR A 41 -3.90 -3.35 -0.31
C TYR A 41 -2.50 -3.25 0.29
N LEU A 42 -1.91 -2.07 0.23
CA LEU A 42 -0.68 -1.75 0.96
C LEU A 42 -0.93 -0.51 1.82
N MET A 43 -0.48 -0.55 3.08
CA MET A 43 -0.52 0.59 3.98
C MET A 43 0.92 1.03 4.29
N LEU A 44 1.26 2.26 3.93
CA LEU A 44 2.59 2.83 4.17
C LEU A 44 2.50 3.87 5.28
N MET A 45 3.22 3.62 6.38
CA MET A 45 3.34 4.57 7.49
C MET A 45 4.66 5.35 7.39
N ARG A 46 4.74 6.46 8.13
CA ARG A 46 5.97 7.26 8.23
C ARG A 46 7.14 6.42 8.74
N SER A 47 8.16 6.25 7.92
CA SER A 47 9.43 5.63 8.30
C SER A 47 10.61 6.32 7.62
N PRO A 48 11.40 7.14 8.34
CA PRO A 48 12.55 7.87 7.76
C PRO A 48 13.57 6.93 7.08
N ASN A 49 13.79 5.76 7.67
CA ASN A 49 14.75 4.77 7.17
C ASN A 49 14.25 4.02 5.92
N SER A 50 12.99 4.22 5.53
CA SER A 50 12.35 3.49 4.42
C SER A 50 12.11 4.37 3.18
N ALA A 51 12.70 5.56 3.10
CA ALA A 51 12.48 6.49 1.98
C ALA A 51 12.75 5.86 0.61
N LEU A 52 13.84 5.11 0.47
CA LEU A 52 14.15 4.39 -0.78
C LEU A 52 13.11 3.30 -1.08
N SER A 53 12.64 2.58 -0.06
CA SER A 53 11.58 1.58 -0.19
C SER A 53 10.29 2.22 -0.70
N VAL A 54 9.86 3.34 -0.11
CA VAL A 54 8.68 4.10 -0.55
C VAL A 54 8.84 4.56 -2.00
N ARG A 55 10.00 5.11 -2.37
CA ARG A 55 10.28 5.51 -3.76
C ARG A 55 10.25 4.33 -4.73
N ASN A 56 10.79 3.18 -4.34
CA ASN A 56 10.85 2.00 -5.19
C ASN A 56 9.46 1.41 -5.43
N ILE A 57 8.61 1.33 -4.40
CA ILE A 57 7.23 0.86 -4.58
C ILE A 57 6.41 1.87 -5.41
N GLY A 58 6.62 3.17 -5.18
CA GLY A 58 6.03 4.23 -5.99
C GLY A 58 6.39 4.11 -7.48
N THR A 59 7.66 3.85 -7.77
CA THR A 59 8.14 3.63 -9.15
C THR A 59 7.47 2.42 -9.80
N GLN A 60 7.25 1.34 -9.04
CA GLN A 60 6.62 0.12 -9.54
C GLN A 60 5.11 0.30 -9.80
N LEU A 61 4.40 1.02 -8.92
CA LEU A 61 2.94 1.15 -8.98
C LEU A 61 2.47 2.35 -9.80
N PHE A 62 3.26 3.43 -9.85
CA PHE A 62 2.93 4.69 -10.50
C PHE A 62 4.02 5.10 -11.50
N PRO A 63 4.28 4.28 -12.53
CA PRO A 63 5.24 4.65 -13.57
C PRO A 63 4.82 5.99 -14.19
N ARG A 64 5.76 6.92 -14.34
CA ARG A 64 5.54 8.31 -14.83
C ARG A 64 4.71 9.21 -13.91
N LYS A 65 4.27 8.73 -12.74
CA LYS A 65 3.52 9.51 -11.73
C LYS A 65 4.16 9.39 -10.33
N LEU A 66 5.49 9.22 -10.29
CA LEU A 66 6.22 9.05 -9.03
C LEU A 66 6.10 10.29 -8.14
N ASP A 67 6.19 11.49 -8.71
CA ASP A 67 6.12 12.73 -7.93
C ASP A 67 4.75 12.89 -7.27
N PHE A 68 3.67 12.57 -8.00
CA PHE A 68 2.31 12.52 -7.44
C PHE A 68 2.23 11.53 -6.27
N PHE A 69 2.78 10.33 -6.43
CA PHE A 69 2.78 9.33 -5.37
C PHE A 69 3.57 9.78 -4.12
N LEU A 70 4.75 10.36 -4.31
CA LEU A 70 5.59 10.84 -3.20
C LEU A 70 4.95 12.02 -2.47
N ASP A 71 4.29 12.92 -3.21
CA ASP A 71 3.52 14.03 -2.64
C ASP A 71 2.34 13.53 -1.81
N ALA A 72 1.56 12.58 -2.35
CA ALA A 72 0.47 11.93 -1.62
C ALA A 72 0.94 11.24 -0.34
N TYR A 73 2.07 10.51 -0.40
CA TYR A 73 2.67 9.88 0.78
C TYR A 73 3.10 10.91 1.82
N LYS A 74 3.75 12.01 1.39
CA LYS A 74 4.19 13.08 2.29
C LYS A 74 3.00 13.73 3.01
N GLN A 75 1.93 14.02 2.29
CA GLN A 75 0.71 14.60 2.87
C GLN A 75 0.01 13.62 3.82
N ALA A 76 -0.15 12.36 3.41
CA ALA A 76 -0.80 11.33 4.21
C ALA A 76 -0.06 10.98 5.52
N THR A 77 1.26 11.20 5.55
CA THR A 77 2.14 10.88 6.69
C THR A 77 2.67 12.13 7.41
N ASN A 78 2.08 13.30 7.16
CA ASN A 78 2.50 14.55 7.77
C ASN A 78 2.31 14.52 9.30
N GLU A 79 1.14 14.03 9.72
CA GLU A 79 0.77 13.89 11.13
C GLU A 79 1.31 12.58 11.74
N PRO A 80 1.52 12.55 13.08
CA PRO A 80 1.81 11.31 13.80
C PRO A 80 0.75 10.23 13.50
N TYR A 81 1.21 9.00 13.31
CA TYR A 81 0.37 7.83 12.97
C TYR A 81 -0.34 7.90 11.60
N GLY A 82 -0.07 8.92 10.79
CA GLY A 82 -0.57 9.01 9.42
C GLY A 82 -0.06 7.87 8.53
N TYR A 83 -0.90 7.46 7.59
CA TYR A 83 -0.63 6.36 6.66
C TYR A 83 -1.18 6.64 5.27
N LEU A 84 -0.53 6.11 4.24
CA LEU A 84 -1.07 6.05 2.89
C LEU A 84 -1.56 4.63 2.60
N LEU A 85 -2.88 4.48 2.41
CA LEU A 85 -3.48 3.28 1.84
C LEU A 85 -3.37 3.32 0.32
N ILE A 86 -2.86 2.23 -0.26
CA ILE A 86 -2.76 1.98 -1.69
C ILE A 86 -3.70 0.82 -2.02
N ASP A 87 -4.72 1.09 -2.83
CA ASP A 87 -5.69 0.11 -3.31
C ASP A 87 -5.29 -0.39 -4.71
N MET A 88 -4.95 -1.68 -4.77
CA MET A 88 -4.54 -2.40 -5.98
C MET A 88 -5.57 -3.45 -6.40
N HIS A 89 -6.75 -3.48 -5.78
CA HIS A 89 -7.79 -4.42 -6.14
C HIS A 89 -8.34 -4.11 -7.55
N ALA A 90 -8.48 -5.13 -8.40
CA ALA A 90 -8.80 -4.95 -9.82
C ALA A 90 -10.18 -4.31 -10.06
N SER A 91 -11.15 -4.59 -9.18
CA SER A 91 -12.51 -4.04 -9.26
C SER A 91 -12.68 -2.69 -8.54
N SER A 92 -11.63 -2.14 -7.93
CA SER A 92 -11.72 -0.87 -7.22
C SER A 92 -11.74 0.32 -8.16
N ASP A 93 -12.48 1.36 -7.78
CA ASP A 93 -12.48 2.64 -8.49
C ASP A 93 -11.06 3.25 -8.48
N PRO A 94 -10.47 3.57 -9.64
CA PRO A 94 -9.15 4.21 -9.74
C PRO A 94 -9.01 5.50 -8.94
N ILE A 95 -10.10 6.24 -8.71
CA ILE A 95 -10.11 7.47 -7.90
C ILE A 95 -9.79 7.16 -6.44
N LEU A 96 -10.16 5.97 -5.97
CA LEU A 96 -9.95 5.51 -4.60
C LEU A 96 -8.59 4.81 -4.40
N ARG A 97 -7.69 4.90 -5.38
CA ARG A 97 -6.41 4.19 -5.37
C ARG A 97 -5.47 4.63 -4.24
N LEU A 98 -5.45 5.92 -3.91
CA LEU A 98 -4.60 6.48 -2.85
C LEU A 98 -5.49 7.20 -1.84
N ARG A 99 -5.50 6.71 -0.60
CA ARG A 99 -6.35 7.24 0.47
C ARG A 99 -5.63 7.29 1.81
N SER A 100 -6.10 8.14 2.70
CA SER A 100 -5.78 8.12 4.13
C SER A 100 -7.05 8.35 4.94
N ASN A 101 -6.99 8.18 6.26
CA ASN A 101 -8.09 8.44 7.18
C ASN A 101 -9.37 7.67 6.80
N ILE A 102 -9.25 6.35 6.62
CA ILE A 102 -10.34 5.51 6.13
C ILE A 102 -11.31 5.07 7.23
N PHE A 103 -11.01 5.34 8.51
CA PHE A 103 -11.82 4.89 9.63
C PHE A 103 -12.96 5.87 9.90
N THR A 104 -14.06 5.36 10.46
CA THR A 104 -15.27 6.18 10.72
C THR A 104 -15.03 7.28 11.76
N GLU A 105 -14.04 7.07 12.64
CA GLU A 105 -13.64 8.02 13.69
C GLU A 105 -12.79 9.16 13.14
N ASP A 106 -12.26 9.04 11.92
CA ASP A 106 -11.48 10.09 11.31
C ASP A 106 -12.40 11.24 10.85
N ASN A 107 -12.10 12.46 11.28
CA ASN A 107 -12.92 13.64 10.98
C ASN A 107 -12.99 13.95 9.47
N GLU A 108 -11.91 13.67 8.73
CA GLU A 108 -11.81 13.97 7.30
C GLU A 108 -11.15 12.82 6.54
N LYS A 109 -11.85 12.30 5.52
CA LYS A 109 -11.32 11.29 4.62
C LYS A 109 -10.47 11.95 3.55
N LEU A 110 -9.24 11.47 3.36
CA LEU A 110 -8.32 12.01 2.37
C LEU A 110 -8.24 11.09 1.16
N ILE A 111 -8.48 11.65 -0.03
CA ILE A 111 -8.38 10.95 -1.32
C ILE A 111 -7.40 11.75 -2.20
N PHE A 112 -6.37 11.08 -2.71
CA PHE A 112 -5.36 11.73 -3.55
C PHE A 112 -5.63 11.45 -5.02
N ILE A 113 -5.88 12.52 -5.78
CA ILE A 113 -6.18 12.47 -7.21
C ILE A 113 -5.05 13.17 -7.96
N PRO A 114 -4.50 12.60 -9.04
CA PRO A 114 -3.48 13.27 -9.84
C PRO A 114 -4.09 14.54 -10.44
N LYS A 115 -3.37 15.67 -10.35
CA LYS A 115 -3.72 16.86 -11.12
C LYS A 115 -3.74 16.46 -12.60
N ASN A 116 -4.84 16.72 -13.30
CA ASN A 116 -5.04 16.35 -14.70
C ASN A 116 -3.78 16.64 -15.51
N GLY A 117 -3.02 15.59 -15.83
CA GLY A 117 -1.98 15.66 -16.83
C GLY A 117 -2.66 15.59 -18.18
N THR A 118 -2.58 16.68 -18.94
CA THR A 118 -2.67 16.64 -20.40
C THR A 118 -1.89 15.42 -20.89
N GLN A 119 -2.53 14.66 -21.80
CA GLN A 119 -2.08 13.38 -22.34
C GLN A 119 -0.61 13.37 -22.77
#